data_AF-A0A179BJ43-F1
#
_entry.id   AF-A0A179BJ43-F1
#
_cell.length_a   1.000
_cell.length_b   1.000
_cell.length_c   1.000
_cell.angle_alpha   90.00
_cell.angle_beta   90.00
_cell.angle_gamma   90.00
#
_symmetry.space_group_name_H-M   'P 1'
#
loop_
_entity.id
_entity.type
_entity.pdbx_description
1 polymer ?
#
loop_
_entity_poly.entity_id
_entity_poly.type
_entity_poly.pdbx_seq_one_letter_code
_entity_poly.pdbx_strand_id
1 'polypeptide(L)'
;MAQLANRRPPLVSYSDRPISRGIVTPGAAFGPLPSDPGPYMLGSTRNRALSGFGPANLYVAPESLNFFAPLLKFGTLWATDEGVFRFPGSQYTEGGLAPQETTFASAAMTIHAVLLIYNGQVFSCDFEGLPGSSVAIGAAGVWAHIKLPLLLPANSVYSLVPIYSVPVGATVLGQYRTQRHRGEKVWQGASVDAVLMQLASDAPPSAAFQLGYNTVGNWNATPPGQNLAYGPDLIAWKRWDGRPSVLGVCDSLTDRQELAASADGRGNYGFLPRLFDSWGYGFFNVGCPGAKAVQTLAASAMKIWQGLDELSAMNPNGKRPYNNYLQQMGRNDNNAASATWLTPIRNLNTRLRTRDPTIPIIGATIPATVTTTDRYQTEAGQSVAVLWGATLAAVNASILAGNNGTTDNVIDFNLYRMAASGKFRPGSDHLKGAVAVSTGDGVTQTTQLILDFMPSLGQQYTIDLSAGAGTTLSGRTVIDVTGAGPFVCTCAENFATVIPAGSLIYEQPTPDGTHFNKEYNIQSVALVPASEKAKFVVA
;
A
#
# COMPACT_ATOMS: atom_id res chain seq x y z
N MET A 1 -21.84 66.12 26.93
CA MET A 1 -22.24 65.41 28.16
C MET A 1 -22.77 64.03 27.79
N ALA A 2 -22.46 63.04 28.63
CA ALA A 2 -22.89 61.63 28.64
C ALA A 2 -22.16 60.62 27.72
N GLN A 3 -21.42 59.74 28.41
CA GLN A 3 -20.63 58.59 27.96
C GLN A 3 -21.51 57.44 27.46
N LEU A 4 -21.10 56.78 26.37
CA LEU A 4 -21.54 55.43 26.02
C LEU A 4 -20.54 54.42 26.60
N ALA A 5 -20.95 53.75 27.66
CA ALA A 5 -20.17 52.72 28.33
C ALA A 5 -20.16 51.41 27.52
N ASN A 6 -18.94 50.93 27.22
CA ASN A 6 -18.66 49.58 26.76
C ASN A 6 -19.24 48.53 27.72
N ARG A 7 -20.26 47.77 27.28
CA ARG A 7 -20.62 46.50 27.92
C ARG A 7 -20.07 45.35 27.08
N ARG A 8 -18.94 44.78 27.52
CA ARG A 8 -18.51 43.44 27.09
C ARG A 8 -19.49 42.42 27.67
N PRO A 9 -19.96 41.41 26.90
CA PRO A 9 -20.69 40.30 27.47
C PRO A 9 -19.77 39.47 28.40
N PRO A 10 -20.31 38.85 29.45
CA PRO A 10 -19.51 38.13 30.44
C PRO A 10 -18.82 36.91 29.85
N LEU A 11 -17.55 36.74 30.18
CA LEU A 11 -16.79 35.51 30.02
C LEU A 11 -17.47 34.41 30.83
N VAL A 12 -18.11 33.45 30.16
CA VAL A 12 -18.56 32.21 30.79
C VAL A 12 -17.35 31.31 30.95
N SER A 13 -16.94 31.10 32.19
CA SER A 13 -15.95 30.10 32.59
C SER A 13 -16.41 28.70 32.13
N TYR A 14 -15.57 28.03 31.33
CA TYR A 14 -15.77 26.64 30.90
C TYR A 14 -14.96 25.66 31.77
N SER A 15 -14.88 25.88 33.10
CA SER A 15 -14.07 25.02 33.97
C SER A 15 -14.79 23.83 34.60
N ASP A 16 -16.14 23.75 34.63
CA ASP A 16 -16.81 22.76 35.50
C ASP A 16 -17.99 22.04 34.83
N ARG A 17 -17.74 21.37 33.70
CA ARG A 17 -18.67 20.36 33.17
C ARG A 17 -17.93 19.06 32.88
N PRO A 18 -18.36 17.91 33.43
CA PRO A 18 -17.83 16.62 33.02
C PRO A 18 -18.03 16.49 31.50
N ILE A 19 -16.95 16.27 30.77
CA ILE A 19 -17.02 15.96 29.34
C ILE A 19 -17.52 14.51 29.24
N SER A 20 -18.82 14.31 29.41
CA SER A 20 -19.53 13.16 28.86
C SER A 20 -20.04 13.55 27.47
N ARG A 21 -19.14 13.82 26.52
CA ARG A 21 -19.50 13.68 25.12
C ARG A 21 -19.45 12.19 24.83
N GLY A 22 -20.55 11.52 25.17
CA GLY A 22 -20.76 10.13 24.87
C GLY A 22 -20.46 9.86 23.41
N ILE A 23 -19.85 8.71 23.14
CA ILE A 23 -19.91 8.04 21.86
C ILE A 23 -21.39 8.07 21.43
N VAL A 24 -21.72 8.91 20.45
CA VAL A 24 -23.08 8.96 19.91
C VAL A 24 -23.23 7.71 19.08
N THR A 25 -23.89 6.68 19.61
CA THR A 25 -24.41 5.58 18.79
C THR A 25 -25.51 6.19 17.91
N PRO A 26 -25.37 6.28 16.58
CA PRO A 26 -26.41 6.88 15.76
C PRO A 26 -27.54 5.85 15.62
N GLY A 27 -28.52 5.90 16.50
CA GLY A 27 -29.78 5.20 16.36
C GLY A 27 -30.92 6.20 16.47
N ALA A 28 -31.56 6.54 15.34
CA ALA A 28 -33.01 6.81 15.23
C ALA A 28 -33.43 7.62 13.97
N ALA A 29 -32.54 8.24 13.20
CA ALA A 29 -32.99 9.08 12.07
C ALA A 29 -33.36 8.29 10.80
N PHE A 30 -32.85 7.07 10.66
CA PHE A 30 -33.19 6.13 9.59
C PHE A 30 -33.46 4.79 10.27
N GLY A 31 -34.59 4.14 9.96
CA GLY A 31 -34.83 2.77 10.44
C GLY A 31 -33.67 1.86 10.03
N PRO A 32 -33.43 0.75 10.75
CA PRO A 32 -32.36 -0.17 10.41
C PRO A 32 -32.51 -0.60 8.94
N LEU A 33 -31.43 -0.48 8.17
CA LEU A 33 -31.41 -0.98 6.80
C LEU A 33 -31.72 -2.49 6.83
N PRO A 34 -32.50 -3.02 5.87
CA PRO A 34 -32.71 -4.45 5.78
C PRO A 34 -31.37 -5.20 5.76
N SER A 35 -31.29 -6.31 6.50
CA SER A 35 -30.12 -7.18 6.50
C SER A 35 -29.82 -7.65 5.08
N ASP A 36 -28.58 -7.49 4.62
CA ASP A 36 -28.16 -8.04 3.33
C ASP A 36 -27.78 -9.52 3.49
N PRO A 37 -28.46 -10.45 2.80
CA PRO A 37 -28.08 -11.86 2.78
C PRO A 37 -26.88 -12.14 1.87
N GLY A 38 -26.37 -11.15 1.14
CA GLY A 38 -25.21 -11.27 0.27
C GLY A 38 -23.91 -11.64 1.00
N PRO A 39 -22.90 -12.17 0.27
CA PRO A 39 -21.60 -12.50 0.85
C PRO A 39 -20.79 -11.24 1.18
N TYR A 40 -19.92 -11.35 2.17
CA TYR A 40 -18.76 -10.49 2.33
C TYR A 40 -17.76 -10.75 1.21
N MET A 41 -17.44 -9.70 0.47
CA MET A 41 -16.46 -9.74 -0.63
C MET A 41 -15.32 -8.76 -0.36
N LEU A 42 -14.12 -9.08 -0.84
CA LEU A 42 -12.93 -8.22 -0.74
C LEU A 42 -13.15 -6.95 -1.59
N GLY A 43 -13.61 -5.90 -0.93
CA GLY A 43 -14.15 -4.69 -1.57
C GLY A 43 -13.50 -3.39 -1.15
N SER A 44 -12.30 -3.46 -0.57
CA SER A 44 -11.57 -2.31 -0.05
C SER A 44 -10.29 -2.06 -0.84
N THR A 45 -9.96 -0.79 -1.07
CA THR A 45 -8.60 -0.40 -1.48
C THR A 45 -7.61 -0.62 -0.33
N ARG A 46 -6.31 -0.68 -0.65
CA ARG A 46 -5.19 -0.91 0.30
C ARG A 46 -5.27 -2.24 1.08
N ASN A 47 -6.10 -3.16 0.62
CA ASN A 47 -6.33 -4.45 1.25
C ASN A 47 -5.26 -5.46 0.76
N ARG A 48 -4.45 -6.01 1.67
CA ARG A 48 -3.40 -6.98 1.36
C ARG A 48 -3.01 -7.76 2.60
N ALA A 49 -2.32 -8.88 2.42
CA ALA A 49 -1.75 -9.62 3.53
C ALA A 49 -0.73 -8.79 4.31
N LEU A 50 -0.65 -9.04 5.63
CA LEU A 50 0.32 -8.39 6.50
C LEU A 50 1.74 -8.86 6.15
N SER A 51 2.57 -7.93 5.70
CA SER A 51 4.00 -8.11 5.50
C SER A 51 4.72 -6.80 5.85
N GLY A 52 6.00 -6.91 6.18
CA GLY A 52 6.81 -5.74 6.48
C GLY A 52 8.21 -6.13 6.92
N PHE A 53 8.79 -5.30 7.78
CA PHE A 53 10.15 -5.51 8.26
C PHE A 53 10.32 -6.84 9.00
N GLY A 54 11.52 -7.41 8.90
CA GLY A 54 11.89 -8.60 9.67
C GLY A 54 11.88 -8.33 11.18
N PRO A 55 11.94 -9.38 12.02
CA PRO A 55 11.81 -9.28 13.47
C PRO A 55 12.74 -8.25 14.14
N ALA A 56 13.96 -8.10 13.62
CA ALA A 56 14.98 -7.18 14.15
C ALA A 56 14.64 -5.69 13.95
N ASN A 57 13.68 -5.39 13.08
CA ASN A 57 13.37 -4.04 12.60
C ASN A 57 11.91 -3.66 12.89
N LEU A 58 11.22 -4.43 13.74
CA LEU A 58 9.91 -4.06 14.26
C LEU A 58 10.05 -2.92 15.27
N TYR A 59 9.05 -2.04 15.29
CA TYR A 59 9.01 -0.94 16.25
C TYR A 59 8.88 -1.50 17.68
N VAL A 60 9.76 -1.08 18.58
CA VAL A 60 9.72 -1.43 20.00
C VAL A 60 8.99 -0.34 20.76
N ALA A 61 7.93 -0.70 21.48
CA ALA A 61 7.15 0.24 22.27
C ALA A 61 7.98 0.79 23.45
N PRO A 62 8.27 2.10 23.51
CA PRO A 62 9.00 2.69 24.63
C PRO A 62 8.08 2.86 25.84
N GLU A 63 8.69 3.17 26.99
CA GLU A 63 7.96 3.50 28.21
C GLU A 63 7.00 4.68 27.96
N SER A 64 5.80 4.60 28.55
CA SER A 64 4.74 5.61 28.42
C SER A 64 4.22 5.87 26.99
N LEU A 65 4.58 5.05 26.00
CA LEU A 65 4.16 5.17 24.59
C LEU A 65 3.76 3.80 24.00
N ASN A 66 3.20 2.93 24.85
CA ASN A 66 2.84 1.56 24.51
C ASN A 66 1.35 1.37 24.17
N PHE A 67 0.57 2.45 24.13
CA PHE A 67 -0.77 2.51 23.55
C PHE A 67 -0.70 3.26 22.22
N PHE A 68 -1.45 2.79 21.23
CA PHE A 68 -1.39 3.24 19.85
C PHE A 68 -2.80 3.49 19.32
N ALA A 69 -2.94 4.52 18.50
CA ALA A 69 -4.14 4.77 17.70
C ALA A 69 -3.72 5.26 16.29
N PRO A 70 -3.44 4.35 15.34
CA PRO A 70 -3.24 4.72 13.96
C PRO A 70 -4.56 5.08 13.29
N LEU A 71 -4.64 6.26 12.67
CA LEU A 71 -5.72 6.62 11.74
C LEU A 71 -5.30 6.20 10.33
N LEU A 72 -5.94 5.15 9.82
CA LEU A 72 -5.67 4.55 8.54
C LEU A 72 -6.87 4.72 7.62
N LYS A 73 -6.67 5.20 6.39
CA LYS A 73 -7.73 5.46 5.42
C LYS A 73 -7.76 4.40 4.34
N PHE A 74 -8.98 3.93 4.07
CA PHE A 74 -9.31 2.90 3.10
C PHE A 74 -10.48 3.39 2.21
N GLY A 75 -10.68 2.76 1.06
CA GLY A 75 -11.74 3.10 0.12
C GLY A 75 -12.67 1.91 -0.12
N THR A 76 -13.99 2.14 -0.14
CA THR A 76 -14.97 1.13 -0.60
C THR A 76 -15.01 1.10 -2.13
N LEU A 77 -15.40 -0.03 -2.72
CA LEU A 77 -15.60 -0.17 -4.16
C LEU A 77 -17.06 -0.17 -4.60
N TRP A 78 -17.94 -0.68 -3.75
CA TRP A 78 -19.39 -0.63 -3.92
C TRP A 78 -20.04 -0.04 -2.67
N ALA A 79 -21.33 0.25 -2.78
CA ALA A 79 -22.08 0.79 -1.67
C ALA A 79 -22.28 -0.30 -0.60
N THR A 80 -22.03 0.00 0.68
CA THR A 80 -22.02 -1.01 1.74
C THR A 80 -22.41 -0.43 3.10
N ASP A 81 -22.95 -1.25 3.99
CA ASP A 81 -23.36 -0.87 5.34
C ASP A 81 -22.87 -1.88 6.38
N GLU A 82 -22.14 -2.92 6.00
CA GLU A 82 -21.76 -4.02 6.89
C GLU A 82 -20.43 -4.62 6.46
N GLY A 83 -19.50 -4.71 7.39
CA GLY A 83 -18.14 -5.12 7.09
C GLY A 83 -17.47 -5.89 8.22
N VAL A 84 -16.36 -6.53 7.85
CA VAL A 84 -15.52 -7.30 8.76
C VAL A 84 -14.05 -6.97 8.52
N PHE A 85 -13.27 -6.91 9.60
CA PHE A 85 -11.86 -6.53 9.60
C PHE A 85 -11.06 -7.54 10.42
N ARG A 86 -10.12 -8.25 9.80
CA ARG A 86 -9.24 -9.18 10.51
C ARG A 86 -8.00 -8.47 11.02
N PHE A 87 -7.66 -8.70 12.29
CA PHE A 87 -6.42 -8.26 12.91
C PHE A 87 -5.52 -9.47 13.18
N PRO A 88 -4.39 -9.61 12.44
CA PRO A 88 -3.58 -10.83 12.49
C PRO A 88 -2.55 -10.83 13.64
N GLY A 89 -2.21 -12.01 14.15
CA GLY A 89 -1.16 -12.22 15.15
C GLY A 89 0.22 -12.51 14.56
N SER A 90 0.35 -12.51 13.23
CA SER A 90 1.58 -12.80 12.50
C SER A 90 1.66 -12.05 11.19
N GLN A 91 2.87 -11.85 10.69
CA GLN A 91 3.10 -11.28 9.36
C GLN A 91 4.03 -12.16 8.52
N TYR A 92 3.93 -11.99 7.21
CA TYR A 92 4.90 -12.54 6.28
C TYR A 92 6.27 -11.91 6.46
N THR A 93 7.29 -12.77 6.43
CA THR A 93 8.66 -12.36 6.14
C THR A 93 8.75 -11.91 4.68
N GLU A 94 9.35 -10.76 4.44
CA GLU A 94 9.72 -10.29 3.11
C GLU A 94 11.13 -10.79 2.73
N GLY A 95 11.36 -11.08 1.44
CA GLY A 95 12.66 -11.50 0.92
C GLY A 95 12.81 -13.02 0.74
N GLY A 96 13.97 -13.57 1.11
CA GLY A 96 14.45 -14.87 0.61
C GLY A 96 13.56 -16.09 0.89
N LEU A 97 12.76 -16.05 1.97
CA LEU A 97 11.84 -17.12 2.36
C LEU A 97 10.36 -16.75 2.17
N ALA A 98 10.06 -15.67 1.45
CA ALA A 98 8.70 -15.19 1.29
C ALA A 98 7.85 -16.05 0.32
N PRO A 99 6.53 -16.23 0.58
CA PRO A 99 5.85 -15.91 1.83
C PRO A 99 6.14 -16.96 2.89
N GLN A 100 6.47 -16.52 4.10
CA GLN A 100 6.56 -17.37 5.30
C GLN A 100 6.15 -16.57 6.54
N GLU A 101 5.29 -17.14 7.37
CA GLU A 101 4.71 -16.48 8.56
C GLU A 101 5.59 -16.72 9.78
N THR A 102 6.79 -16.17 9.76
CA THR A 102 7.81 -16.31 10.82
C THR A 102 8.06 -15.04 11.62
N THR A 103 7.40 -13.93 11.28
CA THR A 103 7.54 -12.66 12.01
C THR A 103 6.33 -12.43 12.90
N PHE A 104 6.60 -12.21 14.18
CA PHE A 104 5.59 -12.04 15.23
C PHE A 104 5.98 -10.89 16.16
N ALA A 105 5.00 -10.30 16.84
CA ALA A 105 5.26 -9.46 17.99
C ALA A 105 5.90 -10.31 19.11
N SER A 106 6.73 -9.69 19.95
CA SER A 106 7.36 -10.37 21.10
C SER A 106 6.40 -10.61 22.26
N ALA A 107 5.17 -10.06 22.18
CA ALA A 107 4.10 -10.23 23.15
C ALA A 107 2.73 -10.20 22.44
N ALA A 108 1.68 -10.68 23.10
CA ALA A 108 0.31 -10.53 22.60
C ALA A 108 -0.08 -9.04 22.53
N MET A 109 -0.84 -8.67 21.50
CA MET A 109 -1.39 -7.32 21.35
C MET A 109 -2.81 -7.28 21.90
N THR A 110 -3.17 -6.25 22.64
CA THR A 110 -4.55 -6.05 23.11
C THR A 110 -5.20 -4.94 22.32
N ILE A 111 -6.28 -5.24 21.59
CA ILE A 111 -7.14 -4.26 20.93
C ILE A 111 -8.21 -3.84 21.94
N HIS A 112 -8.28 -2.54 22.24
CA HIS A 112 -9.25 -1.96 23.17
C HIS A 112 -10.52 -1.48 22.47
N ALA A 113 -10.38 -1.02 21.22
CA ALA A 113 -11.49 -0.60 20.37
C ALA A 113 -11.05 -0.56 18.90
N VAL A 114 -12.01 -0.65 17.98
CA VAL A 114 -11.80 -0.29 16.57
C VAL A 114 -12.90 0.68 16.16
N LEU A 115 -12.51 1.87 15.74
CA LEU A 115 -13.43 2.91 15.32
C LEU A 115 -13.39 3.08 13.80
N LEU A 116 -14.55 3.07 13.15
CA LEU A 116 -14.70 3.52 11.77
C LEU A 116 -15.16 4.99 11.77
N ILE A 117 -14.47 5.83 11.00
CA ILE A 117 -14.81 7.25 10.84
C ILE A 117 -15.15 7.54 9.39
N TYR A 118 -16.35 8.09 9.16
CA TYR A 118 -16.80 8.54 7.84
C TYR A 118 -17.55 9.86 7.96
N ASN A 119 -17.15 10.87 7.17
CA ASN A 119 -17.73 12.23 7.19
C ASN A 119 -17.89 12.82 8.61
N GLY A 120 -16.90 12.59 9.48
CA GLY A 120 -16.89 13.08 10.87
C GLY A 120 -17.76 12.26 11.84
N GLN A 121 -18.53 11.28 11.36
CA GLN A 121 -19.26 10.34 12.22
C GLN A 121 -18.35 9.19 12.64
N VAL A 122 -18.49 8.75 13.88
CA VAL A 122 -17.70 7.67 14.48
C VAL A 122 -18.61 6.49 14.77
N PHE A 123 -18.20 5.31 14.32
CA PHE A 123 -18.90 4.05 14.52
C PHE A 123 -17.95 3.05 15.18
N SER A 124 -18.41 2.32 16.17
CA SER A 124 -17.61 1.31 16.84
C SER A 124 -17.81 -0.05 16.19
N CYS A 125 -16.72 -0.79 16.01
CA CYS A 125 -16.77 -2.21 15.68
C CYS A 125 -16.87 -3.04 16.97
N ASP A 126 -17.33 -4.27 16.86
CA ASP A 126 -17.36 -5.24 17.95
C ASP A 126 -16.60 -6.53 17.60
N PHE A 127 -16.16 -7.26 18.62
CA PHE A 127 -15.54 -8.57 18.55
C PHE A 127 -16.49 -9.54 19.27
N GLU A 128 -17.49 -10.04 18.54
CA GLU A 128 -18.53 -10.94 19.10
C GLU A 128 -19.28 -10.31 20.28
N GLY A 129 -19.67 -9.04 20.14
CA GLY A 129 -20.36 -8.27 21.18
C GLY A 129 -19.45 -7.61 22.22
N LEU A 130 -18.13 -7.78 22.11
CA LEU A 130 -17.14 -7.09 22.96
C LEU A 130 -16.51 -5.90 22.23
N PRO A 131 -16.11 -4.81 22.92
CA PRO A 131 -15.48 -3.66 22.27
C PRO A 131 -14.06 -3.92 21.77
N GLY A 132 -13.37 -4.93 22.32
CA GLY A 132 -11.97 -5.23 22.07
C GLY A 132 -11.67 -6.72 22.19
N SER A 133 -10.44 -7.11 21.83
CA SER A 133 -9.98 -8.49 21.85
C SER A 133 -8.47 -8.59 22.00
N SER A 134 -7.99 -9.76 22.43
CA SER A 134 -6.55 -10.05 22.51
C SER A 134 -6.10 -10.84 21.28
N VAL A 135 -5.02 -10.38 20.66
CA VAL A 135 -4.38 -11.04 19.52
C VAL A 135 -3.15 -11.79 20.01
N ALA A 136 -3.28 -13.11 20.12
CA ALA A 136 -2.18 -13.96 20.55
C ALA A 136 -1.03 -13.98 19.53
N ILE A 137 0.19 -14.17 20.04
CA ILE A 137 1.42 -14.25 19.23
C ILE A 137 1.28 -15.38 18.22
N GLY A 138 1.49 -15.08 16.94
CA GLY A 138 1.45 -16.07 15.89
C GLY A 138 0.05 -16.61 15.56
N ALA A 139 -1.02 -16.08 16.15
CA ALA A 139 -2.38 -16.48 15.80
C ALA A 139 -2.75 -16.07 14.37
N ALA A 140 -3.72 -16.76 13.76
CA ALA A 140 -4.28 -16.36 12.48
C ALA A 140 -4.87 -14.94 12.58
N GLY A 141 -5.65 -14.66 13.61
CA GLY A 141 -6.12 -13.31 13.91
C GLY A 141 -7.44 -13.34 14.65
N VAL A 142 -8.02 -12.16 14.81
CA VAL A 142 -9.37 -11.96 15.36
C VAL A 142 -10.17 -11.04 14.42
N TRP A 143 -11.48 -11.17 14.40
CA TRP A 143 -12.35 -10.40 13.50
C TRP A 143 -13.14 -9.34 14.27
N ALA A 144 -13.05 -8.10 13.79
CA ALA A 144 -13.93 -7.02 14.18
C ALA A 144 -15.09 -6.94 13.17
N HIS A 145 -16.31 -6.75 13.67
CA HIS A 145 -17.54 -6.64 12.89
C HIS A 145 -18.11 -5.23 13.01
N ILE A 146 -18.76 -4.76 11.97
CA ILE A 146 -19.49 -3.49 12.01
C ILE A 146 -20.77 -3.56 11.19
N LYS A 147 -21.86 -3.03 11.76
CA LYS A 147 -23.08 -2.67 11.04
C LYS A 147 -23.31 -1.17 11.15
N LEU A 148 -23.32 -0.49 10.02
CA LEU A 148 -23.53 0.94 9.94
C LEU A 148 -25.02 1.25 9.89
N PRO A 149 -25.47 2.33 10.54
CA PRO A 149 -26.84 2.82 10.45
C PRO A 149 -27.11 3.58 9.13
N LEU A 150 -26.12 3.61 8.23
CA LEU A 150 -26.19 4.27 6.92
C LEU A 150 -25.52 3.39 5.87
N LEU A 151 -25.89 3.62 4.62
CA LEU A 151 -25.23 3.02 3.47
C LEU A 151 -24.06 3.92 3.05
N LEU A 152 -22.82 3.45 3.23
CA LEU A 152 -21.65 4.10 2.66
C LEU A 152 -21.76 4.02 1.13
N PRO A 153 -21.69 5.14 0.41
CA PRO A 153 -21.66 5.12 -1.05
C PRO A 153 -20.46 4.33 -1.59
N ALA A 154 -20.59 3.82 -2.81
CA ALA A 154 -19.47 3.29 -3.57
C ALA A 154 -18.36 4.36 -3.69
N ASN A 155 -17.11 3.91 -3.73
CA ASN A 155 -15.95 4.78 -3.84
C ASN A 155 -15.73 5.75 -2.66
N SER A 156 -16.37 5.52 -1.52
CA SER A 156 -16.17 6.32 -0.30
C SER A 156 -14.81 6.05 0.32
N VAL A 157 -14.18 7.10 0.86
CA VAL A 157 -13.00 6.96 1.73
C VAL A 157 -13.44 7.02 3.19
N TYR A 158 -13.12 5.98 3.96
CA TYR A 158 -13.36 5.91 5.41
C TYR A 158 -12.04 5.72 6.14
N SER A 159 -12.03 6.04 7.43
CA SER A 159 -10.87 5.79 8.30
C SER A 159 -11.18 4.64 9.26
N LEU A 160 -10.21 3.79 9.53
CA LEU A 160 -10.21 2.87 10.66
C LEU A 160 -9.17 3.35 11.68
N VAL A 161 -9.55 3.33 12.95
CA VAL A 161 -8.70 3.68 14.09
C VAL A 161 -8.73 2.52 15.08
N PRO A 162 -7.88 1.48 14.91
CA PRO A 162 -7.69 0.48 15.94
C PRO A 162 -6.92 1.09 17.10
N ILE A 163 -7.47 1.00 18.30
CA ILE A 163 -6.82 1.42 19.54
C ILE A 163 -6.28 0.17 20.19
N TYR A 164 -4.96 0.07 20.31
CA TYR A 164 -4.31 -1.14 20.83
C TYR A 164 -3.14 -0.82 21.73
N SER A 165 -2.71 -1.81 22.50
CA SER A 165 -1.51 -1.73 23.33
C SER A 165 -0.68 -2.99 23.26
N VAL A 166 0.60 -2.82 23.56
CA VAL A 166 1.53 -3.91 23.86
C VAL A 166 2.21 -3.64 25.21
N PRO A 167 2.85 -4.63 25.84
CA PRO A 167 3.75 -4.37 26.96
C PRO A 167 4.88 -3.41 26.56
N VAL A 168 5.36 -2.61 27.51
CA VAL A 168 6.56 -1.78 27.32
C VAL A 168 7.74 -2.68 26.96
N GLY A 169 8.54 -2.28 25.97
CA GLY A 169 9.66 -3.05 25.44
C GLY A 169 9.28 -4.17 24.46
N ALA A 170 7.98 -4.39 24.21
CA ALA A 170 7.55 -5.35 23.21
C ALA A 170 7.59 -4.79 21.79
N THR A 171 7.84 -5.65 20.81
CA THR A 171 7.75 -5.30 19.39
C THR A 171 6.30 -5.26 18.91
N VAL A 172 6.04 -4.38 17.95
CA VAL A 172 4.72 -4.18 17.33
C VAL A 172 4.77 -4.65 15.88
N LEU A 173 3.77 -5.45 15.47
CA LEU A 173 3.57 -5.79 14.06
C LEU A 173 3.13 -4.56 13.28
N GLY A 174 3.53 -4.45 12.02
CA GLY A 174 3.20 -3.26 11.24
C GLY A 174 3.10 -3.54 9.75
N GLN A 175 2.02 -3.03 9.15
CA GLN A 175 1.74 -3.12 7.71
C GLN A 175 1.81 -1.78 7.03
N TYR A 176 1.29 -0.76 7.70
CA TYR A 176 0.78 0.41 7.03
C TYR A 176 1.74 1.57 7.20
N ARG A 177 2.33 2.00 6.10
CA ARG A 177 2.95 3.33 6.03
C ARG A 177 1.89 4.40 6.13
N THR A 178 1.95 5.27 7.13
CA THR A 178 0.96 6.35 7.26
C THR A 178 1.18 7.43 6.21
N GLN A 179 0.11 7.76 5.50
CA GLN A 179 0.08 8.67 4.37
C GLN A 179 -0.34 10.10 4.81
N ARG A 180 0.63 10.95 5.18
CA ARG A 180 0.36 12.30 5.71
C ARG A 180 -0.49 13.16 4.78
N HIS A 181 -0.24 13.07 3.47
CA HIS A 181 -0.98 13.83 2.46
C HIS A 181 -2.46 13.45 2.38
N ARG A 182 -2.86 12.31 2.97
CA ARG A 182 -4.26 11.91 3.15
C ARG A 182 -4.77 12.17 4.56
N GLY A 183 -3.97 12.78 5.44
CA GLY A 183 -4.32 13.00 6.84
C GLY A 183 -4.25 11.74 7.72
N GLU A 184 -3.51 10.70 7.30
CA GLU A 184 -3.23 9.55 8.16
C GLU A 184 -2.14 9.88 9.19
N LYS A 185 -2.28 9.30 10.39
CA LYS A 185 -1.45 9.61 11.56
C LYS A 185 -1.32 8.39 12.45
N VAL A 186 -0.28 8.32 13.28
CA VAL A 186 -0.23 7.43 14.44
C VAL A 186 -0.09 8.29 15.67
N TRP A 187 -0.99 8.09 16.64
CA TRP A 187 -0.86 8.61 17.99
C TRP A 187 -0.34 7.53 18.92
N GLN A 188 0.47 7.94 19.89
CA GLN A 188 1.00 7.08 20.95
C GLN A 188 0.84 7.74 22.31
N GLY A 189 0.64 6.94 23.35
CA GLY A 189 0.48 7.44 24.70
C GLY A 189 0.64 6.37 25.77
N ALA A 190 0.47 6.79 27.03
CA ALA A 190 0.64 5.95 28.21
C ALA A 190 -0.64 5.18 28.60
N SER A 191 -1.78 5.49 27.97
CA SER A 191 -3.08 4.87 28.25
C SER A 191 -4.02 4.99 27.05
N VAL A 192 -5.13 4.25 27.10
CA VAL A 192 -6.26 4.37 26.14
C VAL A 192 -6.81 5.81 26.13
N ASP A 193 -7.01 6.41 27.30
CA ASP A 193 -7.53 7.78 27.41
C ASP A 193 -6.60 8.82 26.77
N ALA A 194 -5.27 8.64 26.91
CA ALA A 194 -4.29 9.54 26.32
C ALA A 194 -4.37 9.53 24.78
N VAL A 195 -4.49 8.35 24.16
CA VAL A 195 -4.59 8.26 22.69
C VAL A 195 -5.98 8.67 22.19
N LEU A 196 -7.04 8.43 22.95
CA LEU A 196 -8.39 8.92 22.63
C LEU A 196 -8.47 10.46 22.68
N MET A 197 -7.80 11.09 23.64
CA MET A 197 -7.72 12.56 23.73
C MET A 197 -6.94 13.14 22.54
N GLN A 198 -5.85 12.50 22.13
CA GLN A 198 -5.10 12.89 20.94
C GLN A 198 -5.93 12.75 19.66
N LEU A 199 -6.69 11.66 19.52
CA LEU A 199 -7.65 11.48 18.41
C LEU A 199 -8.72 12.58 18.42
N ALA A 200 -9.35 12.85 19.57
CA ALA A 200 -10.44 13.83 19.68
C ALA A 200 -9.99 15.28 19.42
N SER A 201 -8.74 15.60 19.73
CA SER A 201 -8.14 16.92 19.49
C SER A 201 -7.43 17.03 18.12
N ASP A 202 -7.41 15.96 17.33
CA ASP A 202 -6.61 15.83 16.10
C ASP A 202 -5.14 16.24 16.31
N ALA A 203 -4.53 15.78 17.41
CA ALA A 203 -3.18 16.14 17.79
C ALA A 203 -2.16 15.83 16.67
N PRO A 204 -0.99 16.50 16.67
CA PRO A 204 0.11 16.13 15.77
C PRO A 204 0.48 14.64 15.91
N PRO A 205 0.91 13.97 14.82
CA PRO A 205 1.27 12.56 14.89
C PRO A 205 2.57 12.34 15.70
N SER A 206 2.71 11.17 16.29
CA SER A 206 3.93 10.77 16.99
C SER A 206 5.14 10.76 16.07
N ALA A 207 6.21 11.46 16.47
CA ALA A 207 7.39 11.71 15.64
C ALA A 207 8.06 10.41 15.10
N ALA A 208 8.03 9.32 15.88
CA ALA A 208 8.59 8.04 15.47
C ALA A 208 7.97 7.48 14.17
N PHE A 209 6.70 7.77 13.90
CA PHE A 209 5.99 7.32 12.69
C PHE A 209 6.08 8.32 11.53
N GLN A 210 6.82 9.41 11.73
CA GLN A 210 7.01 10.46 10.73
C GLN A 210 8.35 10.30 10.00
N LEU A 211 9.36 9.67 10.60
CA LEU A 211 10.67 9.46 9.96
C LEU A 211 10.53 8.71 8.62
N GLY A 212 11.36 9.05 7.63
CA GLY A 212 11.41 8.33 6.35
C GLY A 212 10.12 8.34 5.49
N TYR A 213 9.23 9.32 5.69
CA TYR A 213 7.93 9.39 5.01
C TYR A 213 8.05 9.53 3.47
N ASN A 214 8.95 10.40 3.00
CA ASN A 214 9.17 10.67 1.58
C ASN A 214 10.38 9.91 1.00
N THR A 215 10.89 8.89 1.70
CA THR A 215 12.02 8.08 1.22
C THR A 215 11.57 6.65 0.94
N VAL A 216 12.32 5.97 0.06
CA VAL A 216 12.14 4.54 -0.21
C VAL A 216 12.42 3.75 1.07
N GLY A 217 11.49 2.88 1.43
CA GLY A 217 11.40 2.13 2.68
C GLY A 217 12.46 1.05 2.92
N ASN A 218 13.74 1.33 2.68
CA ASN A 218 14.83 0.50 3.17
C ASN A 218 15.12 0.88 4.63
N TRP A 219 14.92 -0.07 5.55
CA TRP A 219 15.20 0.16 6.98
C TRP A 219 16.67 0.48 7.26
N ASN A 220 17.59 -0.04 6.42
CA ASN A 220 19.02 0.20 6.55
C ASN A 220 19.50 1.46 5.79
N ALA A 221 18.59 2.26 5.23
CA ALA A 221 18.95 3.55 4.63
C ALA A 221 19.14 4.63 5.70
N THR A 222 19.85 5.70 5.35
CA THR A 222 19.99 6.90 6.19
C THR A 222 19.30 8.07 5.48
N PRO A 223 18.19 8.62 6.01
CA PRO A 223 17.46 8.19 7.21
C PRO A 223 16.71 6.86 7.02
N PRO A 224 16.41 6.12 8.11
CA PRO A 224 15.69 4.86 8.04
C PRO A 224 14.27 5.05 7.50
N GLY A 225 13.72 3.99 6.90
CA GLY A 225 12.35 3.97 6.42
C GLY A 225 11.32 4.20 7.52
N GLN A 226 10.13 4.66 7.12
CA GLN A 226 9.02 4.91 8.06
C GLN A 226 8.61 3.66 8.85
N ASN A 227 8.40 3.84 10.16
CA ASN A 227 7.76 2.85 11.02
C ASN A 227 6.35 2.52 10.52
N LEU A 228 5.97 1.25 10.59
CA LEU A 228 4.71 0.74 10.06
C LEU A 228 3.66 0.65 11.17
N ALA A 229 2.46 1.15 10.91
CA ALA A 229 1.32 1.03 11.81
C ALA A 229 0.69 -0.37 11.71
N TYR A 230 0.24 -0.90 12.84
CA TYR A 230 -0.61 -2.08 12.90
C TYR A 230 -2.03 -1.74 12.43
N GLY A 231 -2.70 -2.70 11.80
CA GLY A 231 -4.07 -2.54 11.32
C GLY A 231 -4.61 -3.86 10.78
N PRO A 232 -5.82 -3.85 10.20
CA PRO A 232 -6.41 -5.07 9.69
C PRO A 232 -5.71 -5.53 8.41
N ASP A 233 -5.56 -6.83 8.19
CA ASP A 233 -4.94 -7.40 6.98
C ASP A 233 -5.94 -8.07 6.03
N LEU A 234 -7.19 -8.23 6.45
CA LEU A 234 -8.32 -8.57 5.59
C LEU A 234 -9.48 -7.63 5.88
N ILE A 235 -9.97 -6.98 4.85
CA ILE A 235 -11.17 -6.14 4.89
C ILE A 235 -12.19 -6.66 3.88
N ALA A 236 -13.40 -6.94 4.34
CA ALA A 236 -14.49 -7.36 3.45
C ALA A 236 -15.80 -6.67 3.79
N TRP A 237 -16.62 -6.47 2.76
CA TRP A 237 -17.85 -5.69 2.80
C TRP A 237 -19.01 -6.48 2.19
N LYS A 238 -20.21 -6.36 2.76
CA LYS A 238 -21.46 -6.83 2.14
C LYS A 238 -21.92 -5.91 1.02
N ARG A 239 -23.08 -6.23 0.43
CA ARG A 239 -23.77 -5.55 -0.68
C ARG A 239 -22.98 -5.57 -1.98
N TRP A 240 -22.27 -6.66 -2.17
CA TRP A 240 -21.52 -6.91 -3.40
C TRP A 240 -22.45 -6.80 -4.62
N ASP A 241 -22.06 -5.95 -5.57
CA ASP A 241 -22.85 -5.59 -6.74
C ASP A 241 -22.56 -6.47 -7.97
N GLY A 242 -21.88 -7.61 -7.78
CA GLY A 242 -21.54 -8.57 -8.83
C GLY A 242 -20.20 -8.30 -9.54
N ARG A 243 -19.52 -7.19 -9.25
CA ARG A 243 -18.23 -6.87 -9.89
C ARG A 243 -17.11 -7.84 -9.49
N PRO A 244 -16.10 -8.09 -10.34
CA PRO A 244 -14.94 -8.89 -9.97
C PRO A 244 -14.28 -8.46 -8.65
N SER A 245 -13.95 -9.46 -7.84
CA SER A 245 -13.12 -9.37 -6.64
C SER A 245 -11.95 -10.33 -6.84
N VAL A 246 -10.76 -9.77 -7.02
CA VAL A 246 -9.57 -10.46 -7.50
C VAL A 246 -8.63 -10.76 -6.33
N LEU A 247 -8.32 -12.04 -6.16
CA LEU A 247 -7.27 -12.50 -5.26
C LEU A 247 -5.95 -12.60 -6.03
N GLY A 248 -5.05 -11.65 -5.79
CA GLY A 248 -3.71 -11.65 -6.36
C GLY A 248 -2.76 -12.56 -5.59
N VAL A 249 -2.17 -13.54 -6.26
CA VAL A 249 -0.99 -14.28 -5.79
C VAL A 249 0.24 -13.71 -6.49
N CYS A 250 0.74 -12.61 -5.94
CA CYS A 250 1.70 -11.76 -6.62
C CYS A 250 2.81 -11.27 -5.67
N ASP A 251 3.95 -10.83 -6.21
CA ASP A 251 5.10 -10.36 -5.41
C ASP A 251 5.19 -8.82 -5.32
N SER A 252 6.37 -8.27 -5.05
CA SER A 252 6.63 -6.81 -4.97
C SER A 252 6.28 -6.04 -6.25
N LEU A 253 6.14 -6.71 -7.40
CA LEU A 253 5.73 -6.06 -8.65
C LEU A 253 4.29 -5.55 -8.63
N THR A 254 3.50 -6.00 -7.65
CA THR A 254 2.09 -5.65 -7.42
C THR A 254 1.94 -4.36 -6.64
N ASP A 255 2.54 -4.35 -5.46
CA ASP A 255 2.37 -3.32 -4.45
C ASP A 255 3.62 -3.29 -3.57
N ARG A 256 4.60 -2.52 -4.01
CA ARG A 256 5.74 -2.18 -3.17
C ARG A 256 5.38 -0.90 -2.42
N GLN A 257 4.99 -1.05 -1.15
CA GLN A 257 4.76 0.08 -0.24
C GLN A 257 6.08 0.75 0.13
N GLU A 258 6.92 1.14 -0.81
CA GLU A 258 8.21 1.70 -0.45
C GLU A 258 8.14 3.16 -0.08
N LEU A 259 7.18 3.90 -0.63
CA LEU A 259 7.13 5.34 -0.49
C LEU A 259 5.73 5.79 -0.06
N ALA A 260 5.59 6.25 1.18
CA ALA A 260 4.29 6.66 1.72
C ALA A 260 3.64 7.80 0.88
N ALA A 261 4.47 8.67 0.32
CA ALA A 261 4.09 9.81 -0.52
C ALA A 261 3.50 9.44 -1.89
N SER A 262 3.73 8.21 -2.37
CA SER A 262 3.24 7.78 -3.68
C SER A 262 1.83 7.25 -3.68
N ALA A 263 1.15 7.16 -2.53
CA ALA A 263 -0.25 6.76 -2.50
C ALA A 263 -1.16 7.76 -3.22
N ASP A 264 -2.26 7.29 -3.81
CA ASP A 264 -3.36 8.17 -4.23
C ASP A 264 -4.35 8.45 -3.08
N GLY A 265 -5.38 9.25 -3.35
CA GLY A 265 -6.42 9.58 -2.36
C GLY A 265 -7.13 8.36 -1.76
N ARG A 266 -7.13 7.22 -2.46
CA ARG A 266 -7.75 5.96 -2.01
C ARG A 266 -6.74 5.00 -1.38
N GLY A 267 -5.46 5.38 -1.32
CA GLY A 267 -4.40 4.68 -0.58
C GLY A 267 -3.60 3.67 -1.40
N ASN A 268 -3.77 3.63 -2.73
CA ASN A 268 -3.07 2.67 -3.60
C ASN A 268 -1.65 3.16 -3.95
N TYR A 269 -0.63 2.31 -3.78
CA TYR A 269 0.76 2.64 -4.12
C TYR A 269 1.17 2.08 -5.49
N GLY A 270 1.11 0.75 -5.64
CA GLY A 270 1.62 0.05 -6.81
C GLY A 270 0.67 0.01 -8.00
N PHE A 271 1.22 -0.47 -9.13
CA PHE A 271 0.53 -0.63 -10.41
C PHE A 271 -0.77 -1.43 -10.29
N LEU A 272 -0.76 -2.60 -9.62
CA LEU A 272 -1.93 -3.48 -9.62
C LEU A 272 -3.11 -2.95 -8.78
N PRO A 273 -2.92 -2.50 -7.51
CA PRO A 273 -4.01 -1.86 -6.78
C PRO A 273 -4.63 -0.68 -7.53
N ARG A 274 -3.82 0.15 -8.20
CA ARG A 274 -4.29 1.27 -9.02
C ARG A 274 -5.07 0.81 -10.26
N LEU A 275 -4.59 -0.24 -10.93
CA LEU A 275 -5.24 -0.80 -12.12
C LEU A 275 -6.62 -1.38 -11.79
N PHE A 276 -6.71 -2.19 -10.73
CA PHE A 276 -8.00 -2.79 -10.35
C PHE A 276 -8.98 -1.76 -9.79
N ASP A 277 -8.50 -0.76 -9.04
CA ASP A 277 -9.35 0.35 -8.59
C ASP A 277 -9.86 1.19 -9.78
N SER A 278 -9.04 1.44 -10.80
CA SER A 278 -9.49 2.14 -12.02
C SER A 278 -10.53 1.34 -12.83
N TRP A 279 -10.51 0.01 -12.71
CA TRP A 279 -11.54 -0.86 -13.26
C TRP A 279 -12.80 -0.96 -12.39
N GLY A 280 -12.75 -0.50 -11.14
CA GLY A 280 -13.80 -0.66 -10.14
C GLY A 280 -13.89 -2.07 -9.57
N TYR A 281 -12.79 -2.82 -9.58
CA TYR A 281 -12.69 -4.22 -9.12
C TYR A 281 -12.04 -4.32 -7.75
N GLY A 282 -12.50 -5.31 -6.97
CA GLY A 282 -11.83 -5.73 -5.74
C GLY A 282 -10.44 -6.26 -6.04
N PHE A 283 -9.45 -5.87 -5.25
CA PHE A 283 -8.12 -6.46 -5.33
C PHE A 283 -7.54 -6.69 -3.94
N PHE A 284 -7.12 -7.92 -3.70
CA PHE A 284 -6.42 -8.31 -2.49
C PHE A 284 -5.18 -9.10 -2.85
N ASN A 285 -3.99 -8.66 -2.42
CA ASN A 285 -2.77 -9.42 -2.62
C ASN A 285 -2.47 -10.31 -1.41
N VAL A 286 -2.44 -11.63 -1.60
CA VAL A 286 -1.98 -12.60 -0.59
C VAL A 286 -0.46 -12.72 -0.53
N GLY A 287 0.28 -12.19 -1.51
CA GLY A 287 1.74 -12.24 -1.49
C GLY A 287 2.39 -11.03 -0.83
N CYS A 288 3.72 -11.00 -0.86
CA CYS A 288 4.56 -9.95 -0.29
C CYS A 288 5.85 -9.78 -1.10
N PRO A 289 6.65 -8.73 -0.86
CA PRO A 289 7.98 -8.60 -1.45
C PRO A 289 8.86 -9.84 -1.25
N GLY A 290 9.41 -10.37 -2.35
CA GLY A 290 10.19 -11.59 -2.38
C GLY A 290 9.38 -12.89 -2.53
N ALA A 291 8.04 -12.82 -2.56
CA ALA A 291 7.17 -13.99 -2.61
C ALA A 291 7.50 -14.94 -3.79
N LYS A 292 7.57 -16.24 -3.49
CA LYS A 292 7.89 -17.33 -4.43
C LYS A 292 6.73 -18.28 -4.64
N ALA A 293 6.47 -18.65 -5.88
CA ALA A 293 5.41 -19.56 -6.28
C ALA A 293 5.52 -20.88 -5.50
N VAL A 294 6.73 -21.38 -5.29
CA VAL A 294 6.98 -22.61 -4.52
C VAL A 294 6.51 -22.52 -3.05
N GLN A 295 6.50 -21.33 -2.45
CA GLN A 295 6.18 -21.13 -1.03
C GLN A 295 4.73 -20.71 -0.76
N THR A 296 4.04 -20.07 -1.70
CA THR A 296 2.60 -19.77 -1.53
C THR A 296 1.79 -21.03 -1.35
N LEU A 297 0.84 -21.03 -0.40
CA LEU A 297 0.06 -22.21 0.01
C LEU A 297 0.90 -23.38 0.55
N ALA A 298 2.17 -23.14 0.93
CA ALA A 298 2.91 -24.10 1.75
C ALA A 298 2.47 -23.99 3.22
N ALA A 299 2.66 -25.05 4.00
CA ALA A 299 2.24 -25.11 5.41
C ALA A 299 2.73 -23.93 6.27
N SER A 300 3.89 -23.35 5.92
CA SER A 300 4.49 -22.20 6.61
C SER A 300 3.94 -20.83 6.19
N ALA A 301 2.92 -20.79 5.33
CA ALA A 301 2.34 -19.58 4.75
C ALA A 301 0.81 -19.65 4.67
N MET A 302 0.17 -20.33 5.62
CA MET A 302 -1.26 -20.68 5.57
C MET A 302 -2.18 -19.75 6.35
N LYS A 303 -1.71 -18.92 7.27
CA LYS A 303 -2.60 -18.11 8.13
C LYS A 303 -3.39 -17.08 7.34
N ILE A 304 -2.85 -16.46 6.28
CA ILE A 304 -3.72 -15.59 5.45
C ILE A 304 -4.87 -16.39 4.83
N TRP A 305 -4.58 -17.60 4.35
CA TRP A 305 -5.53 -18.50 3.72
C TRP A 305 -6.56 -19.03 4.71
N GLN A 306 -6.15 -19.31 5.95
CA GLN A 306 -7.06 -19.63 7.05
C GLN A 306 -8.07 -18.51 7.28
N GLY A 307 -7.65 -17.24 7.31
CA GLY A 307 -8.62 -16.14 7.42
C GLY A 307 -9.51 -15.98 6.18
N LEU A 308 -9.03 -16.31 4.98
CA LEU A 308 -9.91 -16.39 3.80
C LEU A 308 -10.92 -17.54 3.91
N ASP A 309 -10.54 -18.67 4.54
CA ASP A 309 -11.42 -19.79 4.84
C ASP A 309 -12.46 -19.43 5.92
N GLU A 310 -12.05 -18.74 6.99
CA GLU A 310 -12.93 -18.17 8.02
C GLU A 310 -13.94 -17.20 7.41
N LEU A 311 -13.49 -16.28 6.56
CA LEU A 311 -14.37 -15.35 5.85
C LEU A 311 -15.32 -16.08 4.88
N SER A 312 -14.86 -17.18 4.27
CA SER A 312 -15.73 -18.04 3.45
C SER A 312 -16.80 -18.71 4.31
N ALA A 313 -16.47 -19.15 5.53
CA ALA A 313 -17.41 -19.75 6.48
C ALA A 313 -18.45 -18.74 7.00
N MET A 314 -18.11 -17.44 7.07
CA MET A 314 -19.07 -16.37 7.34
C MET A 314 -20.06 -16.13 6.20
N ASN A 315 -19.74 -16.57 4.98
CA ASN A 315 -20.56 -16.35 3.79
C ASN A 315 -21.64 -17.42 3.62
N PRO A 316 -22.81 -17.06 3.04
CA PRO A 316 -23.84 -18.03 2.70
C PRO A 316 -23.28 -19.15 1.82
N ASN A 317 -23.56 -20.39 2.21
CA ASN A 317 -23.09 -21.62 1.54
C ASN A 317 -21.56 -21.71 1.38
N GLY A 318 -20.78 -21.05 2.25
CA GLY A 318 -19.32 -21.15 2.19
C GLY A 318 -18.68 -20.41 1.01
N LYS A 319 -19.40 -19.45 0.38
CA LYS A 319 -18.91 -18.75 -0.82
C LYS A 319 -17.58 -18.03 -0.56
N ARG A 320 -16.65 -18.13 -1.50
CA ARG A 320 -15.37 -17.40 -1.44
C ARG A 320 -15.60 -15.87 -1.45
N PRO A 321 -14.77 -15.10 -0.74
CA PRO A 321 -14.85 -13.63 -0.72
C PRO A 321 -14.23 -12.96 -1.97
N TYR A 322 -13.88 -13.77 -2.97
CA TYR A 322 -13.32 -13.41 -4.27
C TYR A 322 -13.87 -14.35 -5.33
N ASN A 323 -13.77 -13.96 -6.59
CA ASN A 323 -14.27 -14.73 -7.73
C ASN A 323 -13.27 -14.83 -8.89
N ASN A 324 -12.05 -14.33 -8.72
CA ASN A 324 -10.97 -14.42 -9.70
C ASN A 324 -9.63 -14.56 -8.99
N TYR A 325 -8.70 -15.29 -9.61
CA TYR A 325 -7.28 -15.27 -9.27
C TYR A 325 -6.50 -14.45 -10.29
N LEU A 326 -5.59 -13.59 -9.82
CA LEU A 326 -4.49 -13.08 -10.65
C LEU A 326 -3.21 -13.78 -10.22
N GLN A 327 -2.62 -14.55 -11.12
CA GLN A 327 -1.34 -15.21 -10.89
C GLN A 327 -0.21 -14.45 -11.56
N GLN A 328 0.66 -13.87 -10.75
CA GLN A 328 1.85 -13.14 -11.21
C GLN A 328 3.13 -13.61 -10.50
N MET A 329 3.01 -14.47 -9.49
CA MET A 329 4.15 -15.09 -8.82
C MET A 329 5.01 -15.95 -9.75
N GLY A 330 6.30 -16.03 -9.43
CA GLY A 330 7.27 -16.77 -10.22
C GLY A 330 8.59 -16.03 -10.35
N ARG A 331 8.59 -14.69 -10.30
CA ARG A 331 9.81 -13.88 -10.43
C ARG A 331 10.94 -14.32 -9.48
N ASN A 332 10.61 -14.55 -8.23
CA ASN A 332 11.58 -14.91 -7.19
C ASN A 332 11.94 -16.42 -7.20
N ASP A 333 11.28 -17.20 -8.06
CA ASP A 333 11.60 -18.59 -8.40
C ASP A 333 12.53 -18.69 -9.62
N ASN A 334 13.10 -17.56 -10.07
CA ASN A 334 13.88 -17.51 -11.30
C ASN A 334 15.00 -18.56 -11.36
N ASN A 335 15.27 -19.01 -12.58
CA ASN A 335 16.27 -20.02 -12.84
C ASN A 335 16.87 -19.81 -14.23
N ALA A 336 18.13 -20.21 -14.43
CA ALA A 336 18.78 -20.12 -15.73
C ALA A 336 18.05 -20.93 -16.83
N ALA A 337 17.38 -22.02 -16.44
CA ALA A 337 16.53 -22.83 -17.32
C ALA A 337 15.05 -22.45 -17.18
N SER A 338 14.40 -22.09 -18.29
CA SER A 338 12.98 -21.69 -18.31
C SER A 338 12.04 -22.80 -17.83
N ALA A 339 12.33 -24.06 -18.17
CA ALA A 339 11.54 -25.21 -17.71
C ALA A 339 11.55 -25.35 -16.18
N THR A 340 12.71 -25.17 -15.54
CA THR A 340 12.85 -25.21 -14.08
C THR A 340 12.12 -24.03 -13.43
N TRP A 341 12.19 -22.84 -14.03
CA TRP A 341 11.48 -21.65 -13.57
C TRP A 341 9.94 -21.82 -13.68
N LEU A 342 9.45 -22.46 -14.73
CA LEU A 342 8.01 -22.66 -14.95
C LEU A 342 7.36 -23.69 -14.01
N THR A 343 8.12 -24.66 -13.50
CA THR A 343 7.62 -25.71 -12.60
C THR A 343 6.88 -25.15 -11.37
N PRO A 344 7.47 -24.27 -10.54
CA PRO A 344 6.76 -23.74 -9.37
C PRO A 344 5.54 -22.87 -9.73
N ILE A 345 5.56 -22.16 -10.86
CA ILE A 345 4.42 -21.39 -11.37
C ILE A 345 3.24 -22.33 -11.66
N ARG A 346 3.47 -23.39 -12.43
CA ARG A 346 2.45 -24.38 -12.78
C ARG A 346 1.94 -25.12 -11.55
N ASN A 347 2.84 -25.49 -10.62
CA ASN A 347 2.47 -26.14 -9.36
C ASN A 347 1.61 -25.25 -8.46
N LEU A 348 1.84 -23.93 -8.47
CA LEU A 348 0.94 -22.99 -7.79
C LEU A 348 -0.45 -22.99 -8.46
N ASN A 349 -0.53 -22.88 -9.79
CA ASN A 349 -1.81 -22.95 -10.50
C ASN A 349 -2.60 -24.22 -10.18
N THR A 350 -1.93 -25.38 -10.16
CA THR A 350 -2.55 -26.65 -9.77
C THR A 350 -3.09 -26.60 -8.34
N ARG A 351 -2.35 -26.04 -7.37
CA ARG A 351 -2.82 -25.89 -5.99
C ARG A 351 -4.01 -24.96 -5.87
N LEU A 352 -4.03 -23.86 -6.62
CA LEU A 352 -5.18 -22.94 -6.68
C LEU A 352 -6.41 -23.62 -7.26
N ARG A 353 -6.25 -24.35 -8.37
CA ARG A 353 -7.34 -25.12 -9.00
C ARG A 353 -7.88 -26.21 -8.07
N THR A 354 -7.01 -26.91 -7.34
CA THR A 354 -7.44 -27.90 -6.35
C THR A 354 -8.22 -27.26 -5.21
N ARG A 355 -7.79 -26.09 -4.74
CA ARG A 355 -8.47 -25.35 -3.67
C ARG A 355 -9.83 -24.82 -4.13
N ASP A 356 -9.89 -24.26 -5.33
CA ASP A 356 -11.07 -23.59 -5.89
C ASP A 356 -11.29 -23.97 -7.37
N PRO A 357 -11.96 -25.11 -7.63
CA PRO A 357 -12.07 -25.66 -8.98
C PRO A 357 -12.74 -24.73 -9.99
N THR A 358 -13.70 -23.91 -9.54
CA THR A 358 -14.54 -23.07 -10.40
C THR A 358 -14.06 -21.62 -10.53
N ILE A 359 -13.05 -21.20 -9.75
CA ILE A 359 -12.56 -19.82 -9.81
C ILE A 359 -11.55 -19.71 -10.95
N PRO A 360 -11.73 -18.79 -11.91
CA PRO A 360 -10.79 -18.60 -13.00
C PRO A 360 -9.44 -18.08 -12.51
N ILE A 361 -8.37 -18.55 -13.14
CA ILE A 361 -6.98 -18.17 -12.92
C ILE A 361 -6.49 -17.39 -14.13
N ILE A 362 -6.21 -16.11 -13.93
CA ILE A 362 -5.65 -15.21 -14.93
C ILE A 362 -4.13 -15.18 -14.73
N GLY A 363 -3.36 -15.74 -15.67
CA GLY A 363 -1.89 -15.68 -15.65
C GLY A 363 -1.36 -14.32 -16.13
N ALA A 364 -0.28 -13.84 -15.55
CA ALA A 364 0.31 -12.56 -15.89
C ALA A 364 1.81 -12.67 -16.17
N THR A 365 2.26 -12.04 -17.26
CA THR A 365 3.69 -12.01 -17.61
C THR A 365 4.53 -11.27 -16.56
N ILE A 366 5.80 -11.66 -16.45
CA ILE A 366 6.76 -11.08 -15.51
C ILE A 366 7.66 -10.06 -16.25
N PRO A 367 7.78 -8.80 -15.78
CA PRO A 367 8.69 -7.81 -16.36
C PRO A 367 10.16 -8.10 -16.04
N ALA A 368 11.06 -7.68 -16.94
CA ALA A 368 12.50 -7.88 -16.80
C ALA A 368 13.15 -6.98 -15.73
N THR A 369 14.32 -7.41 -15.24
CA THR A 369 15.26 -6.54 -14.53
C THR A 369 16.26 -5.96 -15.52
N VAL A 370 16.47 -4.66 -15.46
CA VAL A 370 17.48 -3.97 -16.26
C VAL A 370 18.47 -3.25 -15.35
N THR A 371 19.67 -3.02 -15.87
CA THR A 371 20.63 -2.08 -15.29
C THR A 371 20.82 -0.92 -16.26
N THR A 372 21.45 0.15 -15.81
CA THR A 372 21.69 1.34 -16.64
C THR A 372 23.02 2.00 -16.31
N THR A 373 23.63 2.63 -17.31
CA THR A 373 24.78 3.55 -17.18
C THR A 373 24.39 5.02 -17.33
N ASP A 374 23.17 5.30 -17.77
CA ASP A 374 22.65 6.64 -18.11
C ASP A 374 21.36 6.96 -17.35
N ARG A 375 21.15 6.35 -16.17
CA ARG A 375 19.96 6.53 -15.33
C ARG A 375 18.64 6.27 -16.08
N TYR A 376 18.64 5.28 -16.96
CA TYR A 376 17.50 4.88 -17.79
C TYR A 376 17.09 5.96 -18.79
N GLN A 377 17.96 6.91 -19.14
CA GLN A 377 17.60 7.97 -20.09
C GLN A 377 17.31 7.39 -21.48
N THR A 378 18.10 6.41 -21.93
CA THR A 378 17.92 5.79 -23.25
C THR A 378 17.80 4.27 -23.15
N GLU A 379 17.28 3.62 -24.20
CA GLU A 379 17.38 2.15 -24.30
C GLU A 379 18.85 1.70 -24.48
N ALA A 380 19.68 2.51 -25.15
CA ALA A 380 21.08 2.18 -25.42
C ALA A 380 21.96 2.16 -24.16
N GLY A 381 21.64 3.00 -23.17
CA GLY A 381 22.30 3.00 -21.87
C GLY A 381 21.77 1.95 -20.89
N GLN A 382 20.84 1.08 -21.32
CA GLN A 382 20.32 -0.02 -20.53
C GLN A 382 20.97 -1.36 -20.89
N SER A 383 21.02 -2.27 -19.93
CA SER A 383 21.54 -3.63 -20.10
C SER A 383 20.65 -4.65 -19.40
N VAL A 384 20.55 -5.85 -19.98
CA VAL A 384 19.73 -6.95 -19.48
C VAL A 384 20.55 -8.24 -19.42
N ALA A 385 20.60 -8.89 -18.26
CA ALA A 385 21.28 -10.17 -18.12
C ALA A 385 20.52 -11.27 -18.87
N VAL A 386 21.21 -12.33 -19.32
CA VAL A 386 20.62 -13.45 -20.09
C VAL A 386 19.36 -14.02 -19.44
N LEU A 387 19.39 -14.18 -18.11
CA LEU A 387 18.26 -14.63 -17.29
C LEU A 387 16.99 -13.80 -17.54
N TRP A 388 17.13 -12.47 -17.56
CA TRP A 388 16.03 -11.51 -17.73
C TRP A 388 15.72 -11.19 -19.20
N GLY A 389 16.54 -11.71 -20.13
CA GLY A 389 16.32 -11.64 -21.57
C GLY A 389 15.71 -12.93 -22.12
N ALA A 390 16.54 -13.78 -22.73
CA ALA A 390 16.08 -14.96 -23.45
C ALA A 390 15.33 -15.98 -22.56
N THR A 391 15.81 -16.23 -21.34
CA THR A 391 15.15 -17.18 -20.45
C THR A 391 13.77 -16.68 -20.01
N LEU A 392 13.67 -15.42 -19.57
CA LEU A 392 12.39 -14.81 -19.22
C LEU A 392 11.43 -14.75 -20.43
N ALA A 393 11.92 -14.47 -21.63
CA ALA A 393 11.08 -14.47 -22.83
C ALA A 393 10.41 -15.84 -23.06
N ALA A 394 11.13 -16.95 -22.86
CA ALA A 394 10.55 -18.29 -22.93
C ALA A 394 9.52 -18.56 -21.81
N VAL A 395 9.76 -18.04 -20.60
CA VAL A 395 8.79 -18.12 -19.49
C VAL A 395 7.51 -17.34 -19.82
N ASN A 396 7.64 -16.09 -20.25
CA ASN A 396 6.50 -15.25 -20.62
C ASN A 396 5.73 -15.82 -21.83
N ALA A 397 6.41 -16.41 -22.81
CA ALA A 397 5.75 -17.11 -23.91
C ALA A 397 4.90 -18.30 -23.41
N SER A 398 5.40 -19.08 -22.44
CA SER A 398 4.60 -20.14 -21.80
C SER A 398 3.41 -19.57 -21.02
N ILE A 399 3.57 -18.45 -20.31
CA ILE A 399 2.47 -17.79 -19.60
C ILE A 399 1.39 -17.36 -20.60
N LEU A 400 1.76 -16.67 -21.67
CA LEU A 400 0.83 -16.21 -22.71
C LEU A 400 0.14 -17.36 -23.45
N ALA A 401 0.79 -18.52 -23.56
CA ALA A 401 0.20 -19.75 -24.08
C ALA A 401 -0.69 -20.50 -23.05
N GLY A 402 -0.98 -19.88 -21.90
CA GLY A 402 -1.86 -20.44 -20.86
C GLY A 402 -1.19 -21.46 -19.94
N ASN A 403 0.15 -21.49 -19.88
CA ASN A 403 0.95 -22.38 -19.04
C ASN A 403 0.48 -23.85 -19.10
N ASN A 404 0.33 -24.39 -20.31
CA ASN A 404 -0.16 -25.74 -20.56
C ASN A 404 -1.59 -25.97 -20.02
N GLY A 405 -2.48 -24.98 -20.17
CA GLY A 405 -3.87 -25.06 -19.73
C GLY A 405 -4.08 -24.94 -18.22
N THR A 406 -3.07 -24.49 -17.48
CA THR A 406 -3.20 -24.27 -16.03
C THR A 406 -3.81 -22.91 -15.67
N THR A 407 -4.05 -22.04 -16.66
CA THR A 407 -4.72 -20.74 -16.53
C THR A 407 -5.85 -20.63 -17.54
N ASP A 408 -6.94 -19.94 -17.18
CA ASP A 408 -8.11 -19.77 -18.05
C ASP A 408 -8.00 -18.56 -18.98
N ASN A 409 -7.24 -17.55 -18.55
CA ASN A 409 -6.98 -16.32 -19.30
C ASN A 409 -5.57 -15.81 -18.99
N VAL A 410 -5.09 -14.86 -19.79
CA VAL A 410 -3.73 -14.30 -19.64
C VAL A 410 -3.71 -12.78 -19.85
N ILE A 411 -2.83 -12.07 -19.15
CA ILE A 411 -2.55 -10.64 -19.33
C ILE A 411 -1.07 -10.40 -19.57
N ASP A 412 -0.76 -9.62 -20.61
CA ASP A 412 0.61 -9.26 -20.95
C ASP A 412 0.99 -7.93 -20.29
N PHE A 413 1.37 -7.98 -19.01
CA PHE A 413 1.95 -6.81 -18.35
C PHE A 413 3.30 -6.39 -18.91
N ASN A 414 4.02 -7.26 -19.64
CA ASN A 414 5.28 -6.87 -20.26
C ASN A 414 5.03 -5.82 -21.34
N LEU A 415 3.97 -5.97 -22.13
CA LEU A 415 3.55 -5.02 -23.17
C LEU A 415 3.27 -3.61 -22.63
N TYR A 416 2.71 -3.50 -21.43
CA TYR A 416 2.28 -2.21 -20.86
C TYR A 416 3.28 -1.58 -19.89
N ARG A 417 4.37 -2.30 -19.56
CA ARG A 417 5.36 -1.88 -18.56
C ARG A 417 6.80 -1.86 -19.08
N MET A 418 7.02 -2.26 -20.31
CA MET A 418 8.32 -2.23 -20.96
C MET A 418 8.26 -1.33 -22.19
N ALA A 419 9.43 -0.90 -22.67
CA ALA A 419 9.54 -0.21 -23.95
C ALA A 419 9.10 -1.14 -25.10
N ALA A 420 8.95 -0.59 -26.31
CA ALA A 420 8.49 -1.34 -27.48
C ALA A 420 9.37 -2.56 -27.81
N SER A 421 10.65 -2.54 -27.42
CA SER A 421 11.56 -3.69 -27.54
C SER A 421 11.18 -4.88 -26.65
N GLY A 422 10.29 -4.69 -25.67
CA GLY A 422 9.84 -5.69 -24.70
C GLY A 422 10.91 -6.11 -23.69
N LYS A 423 12.12 -5.54 -23.78
CA LYS A 423 13.31 -5.92 -23.00
C LYS A 423 13.71 -4.84 -22.00
N PHE A 424 13.56 -3.58 -22.39
CA PHE A 424 14.04 -2.43 -21.63
C PHE A 424 12.89 -1.69 -20.95
N ARG A 425 13.22 -0.91 -19.93
CA ARG A 425 12.25 0.04 -19.37
C ARG A 425 12.01 1.12 -20.41
N PRO A 426 10.79 1.69 -20.46
CA PRO A 426 10.59 2.94 -21.18
C PRO A 426 11.67 3.92 -20.70
N GLY A 427 12.36 4.58 -21.64
CA GLY A 427 13.39 5.55 -21.31
C GLY A 427 12.82 6.68 -20.44
N SER A 428 13.69 7.44 -19.79
CA SER A 428 13.33 8.66 -19.07
C SER A 428 13.00 9.79 -20.04
N ASP A 429 12.11 9.51 -21.00
CA ASP A 429 11.78 10.38 -22.13
C ASP A 429 10.83 11.50 -21.72
N HIS A 430 10.37 11.49 -20.46
CA HIS A 430 9.36 12.40 -19.94
C HIS A 430 10.03 13.62 -19.29
N LEU A 431 10.32 14.62 -20.12
CA LEU A 431 10.73 15.95 -19.65
C LEU A 431 9.62 16.55 -18.77
N LYS A 432 9.97 16.98 -17.55
CA LYS A 432 9.04 17.62 -16.60
C LYS A 432 9.22 19.12 -16.51
N GLY A 433 10.43 19.60 -16.75
CA GLY A 433 10.78 21.01 -16.65
C GLY A 433 12.28 21.17 -16.51
N ALA A 434 12.69 22.26 -15.87
CA ALA A 434 14.08 22.62 -15.71
C ALA A 434 14.39 23.15 -14.30
N VAL A 435 15.68 23.22 -14.02
CA VAL A 435 16.23 23.96 -12.88
C VAL A 435 16.04 25.45 -13.17
N ALA A 436 15.24 26.12 -12.35
CA ALA A 436 14.92 27.54 -12.55
C ALA A 436 16.07 28.47 -12.11
N VAL A 437 16.81 28.08 -11.07
CA VAL A 437 17.92 28.85 -10.52
C VAL A 437 19.07 27.91 -10.21
N SER A 438 20.29 28.30 -10.59
CA SER A 438 21.48 27.52 -10.33
C SER A 438 21.62 27.22 -8.83
N THR A 439 21.93 25.98 -8.48
CA THR A 439 22.13 25.54 -7.10
C THR A 439 23.48 24.85 -6.92
N GLY A 440 24.08 25.02 -5.74
CA GLY A 440 25.41 24.48 -5.43
C GLY A 440 26.55 25.37 -5.96
N ASP A 441 27.70 25.27 -5.31
CA ASP A 441 28.92 26.06 -5.61
C ASP A 441 30.12 25.18 -6.01
N GLY A 442 29.92 23.85 -6.12
CA GLY A 442 30.98 22.89 -6.43
C GLY A 442 31.70 22.34 -5.20
N VAL A 443 31.45 22.87 -4.00
CA VAL A 443 32.24 22.60 -2.79
C VAL A 443 31.36 22.31 -1.58
N THR A 444 30.40 23.18 -1.29
CA THR A 444 29.49 23.12 -0.15
C THR A 444 28.37 22.12 -0.43
N GLN A 445 28.18 21.18 0.49
CA GLN A 445 27.07 20.24 0.43
C GLN A 445 25.74 20.97 0.59
N THR A 446 24.80 20.69 -0.30
CA THR A 446 23.42 21.15 -0.24
C THR A 446 22.46 20.01 -0.53
N THR A 447 21.20 20.21 -0.15
CA THR A 447 20.05 19.35 -0.50
C THR A 447 19.04 20.08 -1.37
N GLN A 448 19.28 21.36 -1.68
CA GLN A 448 18.26 22.21 -2.30
C GLN A 448 18.39 22.27 -3.82
N LEU A 449 17.26 22.15 -4.50
CA LEU A 449 17.05 22.47 -5.92
C LEU A 449 15.98 23.55 -6.03
N ILE A 450 16.07 24.38 -7.06
CA ILE A 450 15.04 25.37 -7.37
C ILE A 450 14.48 25.04 -8.76
N LEU A 451 13.21 24.65 -8.83
CA LEU A 451 12.57 24.08 -10.03
C LEU A 451 11.48 25.00 -10.59
N ASP A 452 11.27 24.96 -11.91
CA ASP A 452 10.20 25.70 -12.59
C ASP A 452 8.83 24.98 -12.58
N PHE A 453 8.81 23.73 -12.11
CA PHE A 453 7.62 22.90 -11.98
C PHE A 453 7.44 22.41 -10.54
N MET A 454 6.22 22.04 -10.18
CA MET A 454 5.91 21.42 -8.89
C MET A 454 6.27 19.92 -8.94
N PRO A 455 7.32 19.44 -8.26
CA PRO A 455 7.68 18.03 -8.30
C PRO A 455 6.79 17.18 -7.40
N SER A 456 6.73 15.89 -7.70
CA SER A 456 6.08 14.88 -6.87
C SER A 456 6.97 14.48 -5.71
N LEU A 457 6.43 14.47 -4.49
CA LEU A 457 7.17 14.00 -3.31
C LEU A 457 7.52 12.50 -3.41
N GLY A 458 8.76 12.20 -3.02
CA GLY A 458 9.44 10.91 -3.09
C GLY A 458 9.76 10.42 -4.51
N GLN A 459 9.43 11.21 -5.53
CA GLN A 459 9.83 10.93 -6.89
C GLN A 459 11.35 11.16 -7.03
N GLN A 460 12.04 10.21 -7.65
CA GLN A 460 13.41 10.42 -8.10
C GLN A 460 13.40 10.93 -9.53
N TYR A 461 14.15 12.00 -9.77
CA TYR A 461 14.31 12.61 -11.08
C TYR A 461 15.74 12.44 -11.60
N THR A 462 15.87 12.31 -12.90
CA THR A 462 17.15 12.47 -13.61
C THR A 462 17.30 13.94 -13.98
N ILE A 463 18.45 14.53 -13.63
CA ILE A 463 18.83 15.90 -13.96
C ILE A 463 19.94 15.83 -14.99
N ASP A 464 19.70 16.39 -16.17
CA ASP A 464 20.69 16.54 -17.22
C ASP A 464 21.45 17.87 -17.06
N LEU A 465 22.68 17.74 -16.54
CA LEU A 465 23.59 18.87 -16.32
C LEU A 465 24.22 19.38 -17.63
N SER A 466 24.07 18.62 -18.72
CA SER A 466 24.61 18.93 -20.05
C SER A 466 23.59 19.62 -20.97
N ALA A 467 22.57 20.26 -20.39
CA ALA A 467 21.56 21.05 -21.09
C ALA A 467 20.85 20.30 -22.24
N GLY A 468 20.58 19.01 -22.06
CA GLY A 468 19.89 18.16 -23.03
C GLY A 468 20.80 17.26 -23.85
N ALA A 469 22.13 17.35 -23.70
CA ALA A 469 23.05 16.45 -24.40
C ALA A 469 23.09 15.03 -23.79
N GLY A 470 22.50 14.80 -22.62
CA GLY A 470 22.44 13.48 -21.98
C GLY A 470 23.80 12.90 -21.56
N THR A 471 24.85 13.71 -21.46
CA THR A 471 26.22 13.23 -21.19
C THR A 471 26.60 13.31 -19.71
N THR A 472 26.01 14.23 -18.95
CA THR A 472 26.27 14.38 -17.52
C THR A 472 24.97 14.33 -16.75
N LEU A 473 24.66 13.16 -16.17
CA LEU A 473 23.40 12.92 -15.50
C LEU A 473 23.58 12.81 -13.99
N SER A 474 22.70 13.47 -13.26
CA SER A 474 22.55 13.30 -11.82
C SER A 474 21.15 12.81 -11.52
N GLY A 475 20.89 12.36 -10.30
CA GLY A 475 19.50 12.18 -9.90
C GLY A 475 19.27 12.45 -8.44
N ARG A 476 18.05 12.87 -8.17
CA ARG A 476 17.65 13.52 -6.92
C ARG A 476 16.25 13.07 -6.56
N THR A 477 16.09 12.65 -5.32
CA THR A 477 14.82 12.23 -4.74
C THR A 477 14.23 13.39 -3.96
N VAL A 478 13.12 13.94 -4.44
CA VAL A 478 12.49 15.09 -3.77
C VAL A 478 11.77 14.63 -2.51
N ILE A 479 12.13 15.19 -1.35
CA ILE A 479 11.55 14.85 -0.05
C ILE A 479 10.75 15.98 0.58
N ASP A 480 10.87 17.21 0.09
CA ASP A 480 10.04 18.33 0.52
C ASP A 480 9.98 19.41 -0.58
N VAL A 481 8.92 20.23 -0.57
CA VAL A 481 8.73 21.32 -1.52
C VAL A 481 8.05 22.50 -0.85
N THR A 482 8.58 23.70 -1.10
CA THR A 482 8.00 24.96 -0.63
C THR A 482 7.97 26.03 -1.73
N GLY A 483 7.12 27.05 -1.56
CA GLY A 483 6.96 28.16 -2.50
C GLY A 483 5.77 28.03 -3.44
N ALA A 484 5.49 29.09 -4.21
CA ALA A 484 4.41 29.19 -5.18
C ALA A 484 4.91 29.28 -6.64
N GLY A 485 6.19 28.95 -6.87
CA GLY A 485 6.86 29.08 -8.16
C GLY A 485 7.81 30.29 -8.23
N PRO A 486 9.12 30.10 -8.53
CA PRO A 486 9.82 28.81 -8.61
C PRO A 486 9.80 28.04 -7.28
N PHE A 487 9.84 26.71 -7.35
CA PHE A 487 9.67 25.82 -6.20
C PHE A 487 11.02 25.46 -5.58
N VAL A 488 11.15 25.70 -4.28
CA VAL A 488 12.33 25.27 -3.52
C VAL A 488 12.10 23.84 -3.05
N CYS A 489 12.89 22.93 -3.58
CA CYS A 489 12.77 21.50 -3.38
C CYS A 489 13.93 20.99 -2.51
N THR A 490 13.62 20.25 -1.46
CA THR A 490 14.64 19.54 -0.66
C THR A 490 14.78 18.12 -1.17
N CYS A 491 16.00 17.68 -1.39
CA CYS A 491 16.35 16.34 -1.86
C CYS A 491 16.87 15.47 -0.71
N ALA A 492 16.71 14.13 -0.85
CA ALA A 492 17.28 13.18 0.09
C ALA A 492 18.81 13.12 0.03
N GLU A 493 19.36 13.28 -1.18
CA GLU A 493 20.79 13.24 -1.43
C GLU A 493 21.45 14.58 -1.06
N ASN A 494 22.58 14.51 -0.35
CA ASN A 494 23.51 15.63 -0.22
C ASN A 494 24.39 15.69 -1.47
N PHE A 495 24.59 16.87 -2.04
CA PHE A 495 25.46 17.07 -3.19
C PHE A 495 26.19 18.41 -3.14
N ALA A 496 27.42 18.43 -3.64
CA ALA A 496 28.19 19.66 -3.85
C ALA A 496 28.22 20.09 -5.34
N THR A 497 27.73 19.25 -6.25
CA THR A 497 27.73 19.52 -7.70
C THR A 497 26.98 20.81 -8.01
N VAL A 498 27.58 21.69 -8.83
CA VAL A 498 26.85 22.83 -9.41
C VAL A 498 25.80 22.29 -10.36
N ILE A 499 24.57 22.71 -10.15
CA ILE A 499 23.43 22.38 -11.02
C ILE A 499 23.01 23.69 -11.69
N PRO A 500 23.38 23.90 -12.96
CA PRO A 500 23.08 25.14 -13.67
C PRO A 500 21.57 25.37 -13.84
N ALA A 501 21.16 26.64 -13.85
CA ALA A 501 19.85 27.02 -14.37
C ALA A 501 19.70 26.54 -15.83
N GLY A 502 18.52 26.04 -16.18
CA GLY A 502 18.24 25.44 -17.49
C GLY A 502 18.61 23.96 -17.61
N SER A 503 19.23 23.33 -16.60
CA SER A 503 19.38 21.87 -16.59
C SER A 503 18.02 21.19 -16.68
N LEU A 504 17.88 20.25 -17.62
CA LEU A 504 16.61 19.58 -17.90
C LEU A 504 16.34 18.46 -16.89
N ILE A 505 15.07 18.28 -16.54
CA ILE A 505 14.65 17.32 -15.52
C ILE A 505 13.66 16.32 -16.10
N TYR A 506 13.96 15.03 -15.93
CA TYR A 506 13.20 13.91 -16.47
C TYR A 506 12.71 12.98 -15.35
N GLU A 507 11.56 12.34 -15.57
CA GLU A 507 11.09 11.27 -14.67
C GLU A 507 11.95 10.02 -14.83
N GLN A 508 12.49 9.50 -13.72
CA GLN A 508 13.37 8.34 -13.73
C GLN A 508 12.71 7.12 -13.10
N PRO A 509 12.63 5.94 -13.76
CA PRO A 509 12.25 4.67 -13.12
C PRO A 509 13.04 4.39 -11.83
N THR A 510 12.57 3.46 -10.99
CA THR A 510 13.30 3.15 -9.76
C THR A 510 14.71 2.61 -10.07
N PRO A 511 15.75 2.99 -9.30
CA PRO A 511 17.13 2.57 -9.55
C PRO A 511 17.36 1.06 -9.66
N ASP A 512 16.51 0.25 -9.04
CA ASP A 512 16.62 -1.21 -9.05
C ASP A 512 16.23 -1.88 -10.38
N GLY A 513 15.78 -1.09 -11.37
CA GLY A 513 15.45 -1.53 -12.72
C GLY A 513 14.28 -2.51 -12.80
N THR A 514 13.56 -2.71 -11.70
CA THR A 514 12.48 -3.69 -11.55
C THR A 514 11.14 -3.02 -11.30
N HIS A 515 11.11 -2.00 -10.46
CA HIS A 515 9.87 -1.37 -10.03
C HIS A 515 9.63 -0.06 -10.78
N PHE A 516 8.42 0.46 -10.61
CA PHE A 516 8.07 1.78 -11.09
C PHE A 516 7.93 2.72 -9.92
N ASN A 517 8.35 3.96 -10.15
CA ASN A 517 8.09 5.07 -9.26
C ASN A 517 6.59 5.48 -9.36
N LYS A 518 6.21 6.56 -8.67
CA LYS A 518 4.82 7.04 -8.66
C LYS A 518 4.28 7.32 -10.07
N GLU A 519 4.99 8.13 -10.85
CA GLU A 519 4.49 8.63 -12.14
C GLU A 519 4.43 7.53 -13.20
N TYR A 520 5.42 6.65 -13.27
CA TYR A 520 5.41 5.50 -14.18
C TYR A 520 4.32 4.50 -13.83
N ASN A 521 3.98 4.31 -12.54
CA ASN A 521 2.83 3.50 -12.17
C ASN A 521 1.53 4.09 -12.73
N ILE A 522 1.33 5.40 -12.62
CA ILE A 522 0.14 6.10 -13.12
C ILE A 522 0.04 5.97 -14.65
N GLN A 523 1.13 6.25 -15.35
CA GLN A 523 1.19 6.16 -16.81
C GLN A 523 0.95 4.72 -17.31
N SER A 524 1.58 3.73 -16.69
CA SER A 524 1.44 2.33 -17.10
C SER A 524 0.02 1.82 -16.89
N VAL A 525 -0.69 2.28 -15.84
CA VAL A 525 -2.12 1.94 -15.66
C VAL A 525 -2.95 2.46 -16.82
N ALA A 526 -2.66 3.68 -17.32
CA ALA A 526 -3.37 4.26 -18.46
C ALA A 526 -3.09 3.54 -19.79
N LEU A 527 -1.98 2.81 -19.90
CA LEU A 527 -1.64 2.02 -21.09
C LEU A 527 -2.39 0.69 -21.17
N VAL A 528 -2.97 0.20 -20.06
CA VAL A 528 -3.68 -1.09 -20.07
C VAL A 528 -5.08 -0.91 -20.68
N PRO A 529 -5.38 -1.54 -21.83
CA PRO A 529 -6.65 -1.33 -22.52
C PRO A 529 -7.82 -1.99 -21.80
N ALA A 530 -9.04 -1.47 -22.03
CA ALA A 530 -10.26 -2.01 -21.43
C ALA A 530 -10.56 -3.48 -21.83
N SER A 531 -9.96 -3.99 -22.91
CA SER A 531 -10.04 -5.40 -23.29
C SER A 531 -9.39 -6.34 -22.26
N GLU A 532 -8.40 -5.86 -21.50
CA GLU A 532 -7.79 -6.63 -20.41
C GLU A 532 -8.76 -6.78 -19.23
N LYS A 533 -9.54 -5.74 -18.93
CA LYS A 533 -10.57 -5.74 -17.90
C LYS A 533 -11.63 -6.82 -18.12
N ALA A 534 -11.98 -7.10 -19.38
CA ALA A 534 -13.00 -8.08 -19.74
C ALA A 534 -12.61 -9.53 -19.40
N LYS A 535 -11.31 -9.83 -19.26
CA LYS A 535 -10.81 -11.18 -18.97
C LYS A 535 -11.16 -11.70 -17.56
N PHE A 536 -11.60 -10.80 -16.67
CA PHE A 536 -12.02 -11.10 -15.30
C PHE A 536 -13.56 -11.20 -15.14
N VAL A 537 -14.30 -10.92 -16.21
CA VAL A 537 -15.75 -11.06 -16.21
C VAL A 537 -16.06 -12.50 -16.59
N VAL A 538 -16.48 -13.29 -15.61
CA VAL A 538 -16.91 -14.68 -15.83
C VAL A 538 -18.26 -14.64 -16.54
N ALA A 539 -18.39 -15.40 -17.64
CA ALA A 539 -19.65 -15.58 -18.37
C ALA A 539 -20.63 -16.47 -17.58
#